data_AF-A0A2W5DUZ7-F1
#
_entry.id   AF-A0A2W5DUZ7-F1
#
_cell.length_a   1.000
_cell.length_b   1.000
_cell.length_c   1.000
_cell.angle_alpha   90.00
_cell.angle_beta   90.00
_cell.angle_gamma   90.00
#
_symmetry.space_group_name_H-M   'P 1'
#
loop_
_entity.id
_entity.type
_entity.pdbx_description
1 polymer ?
#
loop_
_entity_poly.entity_id
_entity_poly.type
_entity_poly.pdbx_seq_one_letter_code
_entity_poly.pdbx_strand_id
1 'polypeptide(L)' 'MAELNLPLRSGPEVDRLYAELIAAQADLSDEAAADWLARLTLILCQHIGDPEVLRQAFALAREPSSPALARDPSGTRHD' A
#
# COMPACT_ATOMS: atom_id res chain seq x y z
N MET A 1 10.20 -9.07 -14.65
CA MET A 1 9.62 -8.19 -13.62
C MET A 1 8.20 -7.91 -14.05
N ALA A 2 7.20 -8.23 -13.24
CA ALA A 2 5.81 -7.96 -13.61
C ALA A 2 5.57 -6.45 -13.46
N GLU A 3 5.41 -5.73 -14.56
CA GLU A 3 4.94 -4.35 -14.50
C GLU A 3 3.42 -4.38 -14.40
N LEU A 4 2.87 -3.69 -13.39
CA LEU A 4 1.43 -3.44 -13.34
C LEU A 4 1.05 -2.58 -14.55
N ASN A 5 -0.06 -2.88 -15.19
CA ASN A 5 -0.63 -2.05 -16.27
C ASN A 5 -1.18 -0.69 -15.78
N LEU A 6 -0.89 -0.34 -14.52
CA LEU A 6 -1.20 0.93 -13.87
C LEU A 6 0.14 1.60 -13.52
N PRO A 7 0.36 2.88 -13.90
CA PRO A 7 1.58 3.58 -13.50
C PRO A 7 1.63 3.67 -11.98
N LEU A 8 2.70 3.15 -11.37
CA LEU A 8 2.95 3.31 -9.95
C LEU A 8 3.14 4.80 -9.67
N ARG A 9 2.20 5.40 -8.93
CA ARG A 9 2.29 6.81 -8.57
C ARG A 9 3.30 6.97 -7.44
N SER A 10 4.16 7.97 -7.54
CA SER A 10 5.11 8.36 -6.49
C SER A 10 5.07 9.88 -6.33
N GLY A 11 5.22 10.38 -5.10
CA GLY A 11 5.25 11.80 -4.77
C GLY A 11 4.46 12.17 -3.52
N PRO A 12 4.47 13.46 -3.11
CA PRO A 12 3.95 13.92 -1.81
C PRO A 12 2.45 13.64 -1.58
N GLU A 13 1.67 13.52 -2.64
CA GLU A 13 0.25 13.17 -2.58
C GLU A 13 0.03 11.71 -2.18
N VAL A 14 0.90 10.81 -2.67
CA VAL A 14 0.90 9.40 -2.31
C VAL A 14 1.30 9.24 -0.84
N ASP A 15 2.27 10.02 -0.37
CA ASP A 15 2.68 10.03 1.05
C ASP A 15 1.54 10.46 1.98
N ARG A 16 0.76 11.47 1.57
CA ARG A 16 -0.44 11.90 2.32
C ARG A 16 -1.50 10.81 2.35
N LEU A 17 -1.73 10.13 1.24
CA LEU A 17 -2.69 9.03 1.17
C LEU A 17 -2.27 7.87 2.10
N TYR A 18 -0.97 7.55 2.17
CA TYR A 18 -0.46 6.58 3.14
C TYR A 18 -0.67 7.04 4.59
N ALA A 19 -0.45 8.31 4.90
CA ALA A 19 -0.72 8.85 6.23
C ALA A 19 -2.22 8.77 6.59
N GLU A 20 -3.11 9.06 5.65
CA GLU A 20 -4.56 8.92 5.82
C GLU A 20 -4.97 7.46 6.05
N LEU A 21 -4.36 6.52 5.31
CA LEU A 21 -4.60 5.08 5.49
C LEU A 21 -4.23 4.60 6.90
N ILE A 22 -3.08 5.06 7.42
CA ILE A 22 -2.62 4.73 8.77
C ILE A 22 -3.54 5.37 9.82
N ALA A 23 -3.87 6.65 9.63
CA ALA A 23 -4.76 7.37 10.54
C ALA A 23 -6.16 6.72 10.64
N ALA A 24 -6.68 6.18 9.53
CA ALA A 24 -7.97 5.49 9.48
C ALA A 24 -8.03 4.22 10.35
N GLN A 25 -6.88 3.67 10.75
CA GLN A 25 -6.76 2.45 11.56
C GLN A 25 -6.28 2.72 12.98
N ALA A 26 -5.91 3.97 13.30
CA ALA A 26 -5.20 4.31 14.53
C ALA A 26 -5.96 3.95 15.83
N ASP A 27 -7.30 3.92 15.77
CA ASP A 27 -8.18 3.55 16.88
C ASP A 27 -8.64 2.08 16.86
N LEU A 28 -8.17 1.27 15.90
CA LEU A 28 -8.52 -0.14 15.78
C LEU A 28 -7.50 -1.04 16.51
N SER A 29 -7.97 -2.16 17.05
CA SER A 29 -7.05 -3.23 17.47
C SER A 29 -6.38 -3.86 16.25
N ASP A 30 -5.27 -4.57 16.46
CA ASP A 30 -4.54 -5.23 15.38
C ASP A 30 -5.45 -6.18 14.56
N GLU A 31 -6.32 -6.94 15.23
CA GLU A 31 -7.28 -7.82 14.55
C GLU A 31 -8.33 -7.04 13.77
N ALA A 32 -8.84 -5.95 14.34
CA ALA A 32 -9.83 -5.09 13.67
C ALA A 32 -9.22 -4.36 12.47
N ALA A 33 -7.96 -3.92 12.57
CA ALA A 33 -7.21 -3.32 11.47
C ALA A 33 -6.97 -4.33 10.34
N ALA A 34 -6.66 -5.59 10.66
CA ALA A 34 -6.51 -6.66 9.68
C ALA A 34 -7.84 -6.96 8.95
N ASP A 35 -8.96 -7.05 9.67
CA ASP A 35 -10.29 -7.23 9.07
C ASP A 35 -10.73 -6.02 8.23
N TRP A 36 -10.38 -4.81 8.68
CA TRP A 36 -10.57 -3.58 7.91
C TRP A 36 -9.76 -3.59 6.60
N LEU A 37 -8.48 -3.95 6.65
CA LEU A 37 -7.61 -4.06 5.46
C LEU A 37 -8.10 -5.12 4.48
N ALA A 38 -8.60 -6.26 4.97
CA ALA A 38 -9.16 -7.31 4.13
C ALA A 38 -10.39 -6.78 3.35
N ARG A 39 -11.30 -6.09 4.03
CA ARG A 39 -12.48 -5.46 3.39
C ARG A 39 -12.09 -4.38 2.39
N LEU A 40 -11.17 -3.50 2.75
CA LEU A 40 -10.66 -2.47 1.85
C LEU A 40 -10.06 -3.09 0.59
N THR A 41 -9.23 -4.12 0.74
CA THR A 41 -8.61 -4.84 -0.38
C THR A 41 -9.66 -5.40 -1.34
N LEU A 42 -10.72 -6.02 -0.81
CA LEU A 42 -11.81 -6.55 -1.63
C LEU A 42 -12.54 -5.45 -2.41
N ILE A 43 -12.81 -4.30 -1.78
CA ILE A 43 -13.42 -3.13 -2.44
C ILE A 43 -12.53 -2.62 -3.58
N LEU A 44 -11.23 -2.48 -3.34
CA LEU A 44 -10.28 -2.03 -4.35
C LEU A 44 -10.16 -3.04 -5.51
N CYS A 45 -10.16 -4.33 -5.23
CA CYS A 45 -10.19 -5.37 -6.26
C CYS A 45 -11.42 -5.25 -7.17
N GLN A 46 -12.60 -5.04 -6.57
CA GLN A 46 -13.83 -4.80 -7.32
C GLN A 46 -13.77 -3.52 -8.15
N HIS A 47 -13.16 -2.46 -7.61
CA HIS A 47 -13.03 -1.18 -8.30
C HIS A 47 -12.07 -1.22 -9.49
N ILE A 48 -10.95 -1.96 -9.38
CA ILE A 48 -9.99 -2.15 -10.47
C ILE A 48 -10.63 -2.93 -11.62
N GLY A 49 -11.45 -3.95 -11.33
CA GLY A 49 -12.30 -4.65 -12.29
C GLY A 49 -11.59 -5.52 -13.34
N ASP A 50 -10.27 -5.39 -13.51
CA ASP A 50 -9.46 -6.15 -14.46
C ASP A 50 -8.78 -7.37 -13.78
N PRO A 51 -9.20 -8.61 -14.12
CA PRO A 51 -8.64 -9.82 -13.51
C PRO A 51 -7.15 -10.03 -13.83
N GLU A 52 -6.64 -9.57 -14.98
CA GLU A 52 -5.22 -9.74 -15.32
C GLU A 52 -4.34 -8.80 -14.49
N VAL A 53 -4.79 -7.58 -14.26
CA VAL A 53 -4.12 -6.63 -13.34
C VAL A 53 -4.07 -7.21 -11.93
N LEU A 54 -5.16 -7.81 -11.44
CA LEU A 54 -5.21 -8.43 -10.12
C LEU A 54 -4.26 -9.63 -10.02
N ARG A 55 -4.19 -10.48 -11.05
CA ARG A 55 -3.25 -11.62 -11.09
C ARG A 55 -1.79 -11.16 -11.06
N GLN A 56 -1.45 -10.10 -11.79
CA GLN A 56 -0.12 -9.49 -11.77
C GLN A 56 0.19 -8.92 -10.38
N ALA A 57 -0.75 -8.21 -9.76
CA ALA A 57 -0.60 -7.68 -8.40
C ALA A 57 -0.36 -8.77 -7.37
N PHE A 58 -1.08 -9.90 -7.45
CA PHE A 58 -0.86 -11.04 -6.55
C PHE A 58 0.52 -11.68 -6.73
N ALA A 59 1.02 -11.74 -7.96
CA ALA A 59 2.37 -12.25 -8.22
C ALA A 59 3.44 -11.32 -7.62
N LEU A 60 3.25 -10.01 -7.71
CA LEU A 60 4.14 -9.02 -7.12
C LEU A 60 4.10 -9.02 -5.59
N ALA A 61 2.92 -9.14 -4.99
CA ALA A 61 2.77 -9.17 -3.53
C ALA A 61 3.37 -10.43 -2.87
N ARG A 62 3.64 -11.49 -3.66
CA ARG A 62 4.34 -12.69 -3.18
C ARG A 62 5.85 -12.51 -3.07
N GLU A 63 6.42 -11.56 -3.80
CA GLU A 63 7.80 -11.16 -3.59
C GLU A 63 7.83 -10.26 -2.35
N PRO A 64 8.58 -10.59 -1.29
CA PRO A 64 8.75 -9.68 -0.16
C PRO A 64 9.47 -8.44 -0.70
N SER A 65 8.69 -7.41 -1.02
CA SER A 65 9.21 -6.15 -1.52
C SER A 65 10.16 -5.59 -0.47
N SER A 66 11.41 -5.45 -0.90
CA SER A 66 12.56 -4.88 -0.19
C SER A 66 12.18 -3.66 0.68
N PRO A 67 12.91 -3.37 1.78
CA PRO A 67 12.66 -2.28 2.74
C PRO A 67 12.76 -0.84 2.19
N ALA A 68 12.54 -0.63 0.89
CA ALA A 68 12.50 0.69 0.26
C ALA A 68 11.30 1.53 0.73
N LEU A 69 10.20 0.93 1.17
CA LEU A 69 9.11 1.66 1.86
C LEU A 69 9.45 2.04 3.31
N ALA A 70 10.56 1.54 3.88
CA ALA A 70 10.98 1.79 5.26
C ALA A 70 12.15 2.80 5.40
N ARG A 71 12.57 3.45 4.31
CA ARG A 71 13.55 4.56 4.34
C ARG A 71 12.85 5.81 3.80
N ASP A 72 12.51 6.77 4.64
CA ASP A 72 13.50 7.72 5.16
C ASP A 72 13.26 8.15 6.62
N PRO A 73 14.03 7.65 7.60
CA PRO A 73 14.16 8.28 8.91
C PRO A 73 15.22 9.40 8.98
N SER A 74 15.75 9.92 7.85
CA SER A 74 16.76 10.98 7.87
C SER A 74 16.17 12.38 7.64
N GLY A 75 15.09 12.67 8.36
CA GLY A 75 14.83 14.02 8.83
C GLY A 75 15.36 14.17 10.25
N THR A 76 16.59 14.68 10.42
CA THR A 76 17.00 15.72 11.41
C THR A 76 18.48 15.59 11.87
N ARG A 77 19.28 16.56 11.40
CA ARG A 77 20.34 17.34 12.09
C ARG A 77 21.62 16.64 12.61
N HIS A 78 22.73 16.99 11.96
CA HIS A 78 24.05 17.37 12.50
C HIS A 78 24.60 18.32 11.41
N ASP A 79 25.05 19.56 11.60
CA ASP A 79 25.26 20.50 12.71
C ASP A 79 25.37 21.89 12.05
#